data_AF-A0A2M7TEE6-F1
#
_entry.id   AF-A0A2M7TEE6-F1
#
_cell.length_a   1.000
_cell.length_b   1.000
_cell.length_c   1.000
_cell.angle_alpha   90.00
_cell.angle_beta   90.00
_cell.angle_gamma   90.00
#
_symmetry.space_group_name_H-M   'P 1'
#
loop_
_entity.id
_entity.type
_entity.pdbx_description
1 polymer ?
#
loop_
_entity_poly.entity_id
_entity_poly.type
_entity_poly.pdbx_seq_one_letter_code
_entity_poly.pdbx_strand_id
1 'polypeptide(L)'
;MSIGSEEEKICVILPSMLLQFVRKNYIESPVEFVERKGLGHPDTLSDSLAEYLSVEYSLYTKDRFGAILHHNFDKIGLLGGSSYVKFGMGYLINPIRVLLNGRASTRFGNELIPVEKLLIKWSKEFLASKLPQINVNKDLEFHYNLSNKSSPGKTDLQEASYGTRKYWFEPRSLDDLQELKHLVSNDTSLGVGFAPLSQLEKFILEIE
;
A
#
# COMPACT_ATOMS: atom_id res chain seq x y z
N MET A 1 40.98 10.38 30.87
CA MET A 1 40.47 11.48 30.02
C MET A 1 39.05 11.13 29.64
N SER A 2 38.09 11.76 30.31
CA SER A 2 36.66 11.63 30.02
C SER A 2 36.37 12.38 28.72
N ILE A 3 36.12 11.65 27.64
CA ILE A 3 35.55 12.23 26.42
C ILE A 3 34.04 12.19 26.64
N GLY A 4 33.48 13.28 27.15
CA GLY A 4 32.04 13.49 27.13
C GLY A 4 31.62 13.77 25.70
N SER A 5 30.84 12.88 25.10
CA SER A 5 30.09 13.18 23.88
C SER A 5 28.89 14.03 24.28
N GLU A 6 29.03 15.35 24.18
CA GLU A 6 27.87 16.24 24.23
C GLU A 6 26.97 15.89 23.04
N GLU A 7 25.79 15.32 23.31
CA GLU A 7 24.71 15.21 22.34
C GLU A 7 24.32 16.63 21.91
N GLU A 8 24.75 17.07 20.74
CA GLU A 8 24.26 18.31 20.12
C GLU A 8 22.76 18.16 19.80
N LYS A 9 21.92 18.48 20.79
CA LYS A 9 20.48 18.63 20.62
C LYS A 9 20.21 20.02 20.06
N ILE A 10 19.97 20.10 18.76
CA ILE A 10 19.44 21.32 18.16
C ILE A 10 17.94 21.35 18.47
N CYS A 11 17.50 22.35 19.23
CA CYS A 11 16.08 22.60 19.47
C CYS A 11 15.64 23.76 18.59
N VAL A 12 14.70 23.52 17.68
CA VAL A 12 14.04 24.60 16.93
C VAL A 12 12.68 24.81 17.54
N ILE A 13 12.50 25.94 18.20
CA ILE A 13 11.21 26.34 18.76
C ILE A 13 10.45 27.05 17.64
N LEU A 14 9.47 26.35 17.07
CA LEU A 14 8.42 26.99 16.27
C LEU A 14 7.28 27.42 17.19
N PRO A 15 6.52 28.48 16.89
CA PRO A 15 5.55 29.10 17.81
C PRO A 15 4.47 28.16 18.38
N SER A 16 4.28 26.97 17.80
CA SER A 16 3.28 25.98 18.22
C SER A 16 3.79 24.53 18.23
N MET A 17 5.10 24.29 18.04
CA MET A 17 5.66 22.94 17.96
C MET A 17 7.09 22.90 18.49
N LEU A 18 7.34 22.07 19.48
CA LEU A 18 8.69 21.77 19.95
C LEU A 18 9.30 20.73 19.00
N LEU A 19 10.22 21.16 18.14
CA LEU A 19 11.05 20.24 17.37
C LEU A 19 12.37 20.01 18.11
N GLN A 20 12.54 18.78 18.61
CA GLN A 20 13.80 18.32 19.14
C GLN A 20 14.51 17.49 18.07
N PHE A 21 15.63 18.00 17.55
CA PHE A 21 16.51 17.21 16.70
C PHE A 21 17.43 16.39 17.59
N VAL A 22 17.24 15.07 17.57
CA VAL A 22 18.19 14.12 18.15
C VAL A 22 18.98 13.53 17.00
N ARG A 23 20.27 13.84 16.94
CA ARG A 23 21.16 13.21 15.95
C ARG A 23 21.30 11.74 16.32
N LYS A 24 20.79 10.85 15.48
CA LYS A 24 20.98 9.40 15.65
C LYS A 24 22.46 9.09 15.40
N ASN A 25 23.19 8.76 16.46
CA ASN A 25 24.62 8.50 16.42
C ASN A 25 24.84 7.00 16.17
N TYR A 26 24.84 6.57 14.91
CA TYR A 26 25.03 5.15 14.53
C TYR A 26 26.38 4.56 15.00
N ILE A 27 27.34 5.41 15.37
CA ILE A 27 28.68 5.03 15.84
C ILE A 27 28.65 4.40 17.26
N GLU A 28 27.60 4.61 18.04
CA GLU A 28 27.54 4.13 19.43
C GLU A 28 27.13 2.66 19.59
N SER A 29 26.50 2.07 18.57
CA SER A 29 26.17 0.65 18.59
C SER A 29 27.30 -0.17 17.96
N PRO A 30 27.90 -1.15 18.67
CA PRO A 30 28.93 -2.01 18.08
C PRO A 30 28.38 -2.94 16.98
N VAL A 31 27.05 -2.99 16.80
CA VAL A 31 26.37 -3.86 15.84
C VAL A 31 25.22 -3.10 15.16
N GLU A 32 25.11 -3.26 13.83
CA GLU A 32 24.04 -2.70 13.01
C GLU A 32 23.46 -3.82 12.12
N PHE A 33 22.13 -3.87 11.99
CA PHE A 33 21.41 -4.80 11.12
C PHE A 33 20.52 -4.01 10.17
N VAL A 34 20.65 -4.29 8.88
CA VAL A 34 19.86 -3.67 7.82
C VAL A 34 19.42 -4.76 6.85
N GLU A 35 18.13 -4.76 6.50
CA GLU A 35 17.55 -5.66 5.50
C GLU A 35 16.81 -4.83 4.44
N ARG A 36 17.00 -5.20 3.16
CA ARG A 36 16.19 -4.72 2.05
C ARG A 36 15.69 -5.92 1.26
N LYS A 37 14.37 -5.98 1.05
CA LYS A 37 13.73 -6.98 0.18
C LYS A 37 13.69 -6.45 -1.25
N GLY A 38 14.44 -7.10 -2.14
CA GLY A 38 14.58 -6.65 -3.53
C GLY A 38 13.32 -6.79 -4.37
N LEU A 39 13.36 -6.27 -5.59
CA LEU A 39 12.21 -6.15 -6.50
C LEU A 39 11.50 -7.47 -6.83
N GLY A 40 12.22 -8.61 -6.79
CA GLY A 40 11.67 -9.93 -7.05
C GLY A 40 11.11 -10.64 -5.80
N HIS A 41 11.28 -10.06 -4.61
CA HIS A 41 10.80 -10.66 -3.36
C HIS A 41 9.25 -10.65 -3.33
N PRO A 42 8.57 -11.76 -2.95
CA PRO A 42 7.10 -11.82 -2.94
C PRO A 42 6.43 -10.70 -2.12
N ASP A 43 6.99 -10.35 -0.96
CA ASP A 43 6.48 -9.23 -0.15
C ASP A 43 6.60 -7.89 -0.90
N THR A 44 7.79 -7.55 -1.43
CA THR A 44 8.01 -6.32 -2.20
C THR A 44 7.11 -6.26 -3.44
N LEU A 45 6.89 -7.38 -4.11
CA LEU A 45 5.95 -7.48 -5.24
C LEU A 45 4.49 -7.28 -4.80
N SER A 46 4.11 -7.79 -3.63
CA SER A 46 2.77 -7.61 -3.07
C SER A 46 2.52 -6.15 -2.68
N ASP A 47 3.48 -5.50 -2.01
CA ASP A 47 3.42 -4.08 -1.65
C ASP A 47 3.38 -3.19 -2.90
N SER A 48 4.23 -3.49 -3.89
CA SER A 48 4.28 -2.74 -5.14
C SER A 48 3.01 -2.93 -5.98
N LEU A 49 2.42 -4.13 -5.95
CA LEU A 49 1.13 -4.39 -6.61
C LEU A 49 -0.01 -3.66 -5.90
N ALA A 50 -0.05 -3.67 -4.57
CA ALA A 50 -1.02 -2.91 -3.78
C ALA A 50 -1.00 -1.42 -4.13
N GLU A 51 0.18 -0.82 -4.18
CA GLU A 51 0.37 0.58 -4.57
C GLU A 51 -0.05 0.81 -6.03
N TYR A 52 0.38 -0.04 -6.96
CA TYR A 52 0.02 0.06 -8.38
C TYR A 52 -1.51 0.04 -8.57
N LEU A 53 -2.22 -0.88 -7.91
CA LEU A 53 -3.67 -0.97 -7.97
C LEU A 53 -4.37 0.26 -7.35
N SER A 54 -3.81 0.81 -6.27
CA SER A 54 -4.29 2.04 -5.62
C SER A 54 -4.21 3.23 -6.57
N VAL A 55 -3.07 3.40 -7.23
CA VAL A 55 -2.85 4.46 -8.22
C VAL A 55 -3.79 4.28 -9.43
N GLU A 56 -3.84 3.10 -10.02
CA GLU A 56 -4.69 2.83 -11.20
C GLU A 56 -6.18 3.06 -10.92
N TYR A 57 -6.66 2.61 -9.76
CA TYR A 57 -8.05 2.84 -9.36
C TYR A 57 -8.32 4.32 -9.06
N SER A 58 -7.38 5.02 -8.44
CA SER A 58 -7.45 6.46 -8.19
C SER A 58 -7.56 7.24 -9.50
N LEU A 59 -6.71 6.93 -10.48
CA LEU A 59 -6.74 7.56 -11.80
C LEU A 59 -8.05 7.25 -12.52
N TYR A 60 -8.45 5.98 -12.57
CA TYR A 60 -9.72 5.55 -13.17
C TYR A 60 -10.92 6.32 -12.61
N THR A 61 -11.01 6.42 -11.28
CA THR A 61 -12.15 7.08 -10.63
C THR A 61 -12.09 8.59 -10.79
N LYS A 62 -10.91 9.20 -10.68
CA LYS A 62 -10.73 10.63 -10.91
C LYS A 62 -11.10 11.03 -12.33
N ASP A 63 -10.65 10.29 -13.34
CA ASP A 63 -10.93 10.60 -14.75
C ASP A 63 -12.41 10.42 -15.08
N ARG A 64 -13.07 9.43 -14.48
CA ARG A 64 -14.46 9.09 -14.79
C ARG A 64 -15.50 9.85 -13.98
N PHE A 65 -15.20 10.14 -12.71
CA PHE A 65 -16.15 10.71 -11.75
C PHE A 65 -15.72 12.07 -11.19
N GLY A 66 -14.51 12.54 -11.54
CA GLY A 66 -13.96 13.81 -11.05
C GLY A 66 -13.38 13.76 -9.64
N ALA A 67 -13.34 12.58 -9.01
CA ALA A 67 -12.81 12.40 -7.66
C ALA A 67 -12.22 10.99 -7.46
N ILE A 68 -11.24 10.89 -6.57
CA ILE A 68 -10.73 9.61 -6.09
C ILE A 68 -11.77 9.03 -5.13
N LEU A 69 -12.37 7.90 -5.48
CA LEU A 69 -13.34 7.24 -4.61
C LEU A 69 -12.64 6.42 -3.53
N HIS A 70 -13.33 6.17 -2.43
CA HIS A 70 -12.74 5.49 -1.29
C HIS A 70 -12.35 4.04 -1.63
N HIS A 71 -11.10 3.68 -1.31
CA HIS A 71 -10.52 2.35 -1.50
C HIS A 71 -9.30 2.15 -0.60
N ASN A 72 -8.99 0.89 -0.30
CA ASN A 72 -7.76 0.45 0.36
C ASN A 72 -7.40 -0.94 -0.18
N PHE A 73 -6.28 -1.04 -0.90
CA PHE A 73 -5.75 -2.30 -1.44
C PHE A 73 -4.50 -2.77 -0.69
N ASP A 74 -4.39 -2.48 0.59
CA ASP A 74 -3.24 -2.80 1.44
C ASP A 74 -3.27 -4.23 2.02
N LYS A 75 -4.04 -5.14 1.41
CA LYS A 75 -4.16 -6.56 1.80
C LYS A 75 -3.91 -7.51 0.62
N ILE A 76 -3.11 -7.07 -0.34
CA ILE A 76 -2.69 -7.89 -1.48
C ILE A 76 -1.63 -8.89 -1.01
N GLY A 77 -1.65 -10.09 -1.58
CA GLY A 77 -0.65 -11.11 -1.30
C GLY A 77 -0.37 -12.00 -2.50
N LEU A 78 0.88 -12.42 -2.62
CA LEU A 78 1.32 -13.43 -3.59
C LEU A 78 1.63 -14.73 -2.87
N LEU A 79 0.79 -15.74 -3.06
CA LEU A 79 1.05 -17.08 -2.53
C LEU A 79 1.83 -17.89 -3.57
N GLY A 80 2.93 -18.50 -3.12
CA GLY A 80 3.77 -19.34 -3.96
C GLY A 80 2.98 -20.44 -4.68
N GLY A 81 3.32 -20.61 -5.95
CA GLY A 81 3.04 -21.82 -6.73
C GLY A 81 4.15 -22.85 -6.54
N SER A 82 4.40 -23.65 -7.57
CA SER A 82 5.57 -24.53 -7.63
C SER A 82 6.14 -24.55 -9.03
N SER A 83 7.46 -24.69 -9.15
CA SER A 83 8.16 -24.67 -10.44
C SER A 83 8.97 -25.94 -10.64
N TYR A 84 9.20 -26.28 -11.91
CA TYR A 84 10.25 -27.18 -12.34
C TYR A 84 11.41 -26.35 -12.86
N VAL A 85 12.62 -26.60 -12.38
CA VAL A 85 13.82 -25.86 -12.80
C VAL A 85 14.96 -26.83 -13.08
N LYS A 86 15.57 -26.70 -14.26
CA LYS A 86 16.84 -27.33 -14.63
C LYS A 86 17.66 -26.34 -15.46
N PHE A 87 18.94 -26.63 -15.70
CA PHE A 87 19.74 -25.81 -16.61
C PHE A 87 19.07 -25.70 -17.98
N GLY A 88 18.87 -24.46 -18.44
CA GLY A 88 18.26 -24.15 -19.73
C GLY A 88 16.74 -24.35 -19.82
N MET A 89 16.05 -24.68 -18.71
CA MET A 89 14.59 -24.86 -18.74
C MET A 89 13.96 -24.59 -17.36
N GLY A 90 12.94 -23.76 -17.34
CA GLY A 90 12.12 -23.53 -16.15
C GLY A 90 10.67 -23.26 -16.55
N TYR A 91 9.72 -23.79 -15.79
CA TYR A 91 8.31 -23.48 -15.95
C TYR A 91 7.56 -23.68 -14.62
N LEU A 92 6.42 -23.00 -14.46
CA LEU A 92 5.54 -23.21 -13.32
C LEU A 92 4.71 -24.48 -13.53
N ILE A 93 4.72 -25.35 -12.51
CA ILE A 93 3.86 -26.53 -12.39
C ILE A 93 2.51 -26.10 -11.83
N ASN A 94 2.53 -25.30 -10.77
CA ASN A 94 1.34 -24.69 -10.16
C ASN A 94 1.46 -23.17 -10.23
N PRO A 95 0.36 -22.45 -10.51
CA PRO A 95 0.38 -21.00 -10.67
C PRO A 95 0.66 -20.30 -9.34
N ILE A 96 1.18 -19.08 -9.44
CA ILE A 96 1.21 -18.13 -8.32
C ILE A 96 -0.22 -17.67 -8.09
N ARG A 97 -0.69 -17.73 -6.84
CA ARG A 97 -2.04 -17.25 -6.49
C ARG A 97 -1.95 -15.81 -6.00
N VAL A 98 -2.65 -14.92 -6.70
CA VAL A 98 -2.72 -13.50 -6.42
C VAL A 98 -3.99 -13.22 -5.62
N LEU A 99 -3.82 -12.86 -4.36
CA LEU A 99 -4.92 -12.49 -3.48
C LEU A 99 -5.25 -11.01 -3.66
N LEU A 100 -6.41 -10.72 -4.22
CA LEU A 100 -6.95 -9.38 -4.40
C LEU A 100 -7.95 -9.07 -3.28
N ASN A 101 -7.42 -8.62 -2.14
CA ASN A 101 -8.23 -8.25 -0.98
C ASN A 101 -8.18 -6.74 -0.72
N GLY A 102 -9.09 -6.27 0.12
CA GLY A 102 -9.19 -4.86 0.49
C GLY A 102 -10.63 -4.37 0.43
N ARG A 103 -10.78 -3.07 0.15
CA ARG A 103 -12.07 -2.39 0.01
C ARG A 103 -11.99 -1.41 -1.15
N ALA A 104 -13.07 -1.22 -1.88
CA ALA A 104 -13.16 -0.21 -2.92
C ALA A 104 -14.61 0.18 -3.16
N SER A 105 -14.80 1.39 -3.68
CA SER A 105 -16.13 1.80 -4.09
C SER A 105 -16.55 0.99 -5.32
N THR A 106 -17.70 0.31 -5.27
CA THR A 106 -18.18 -0.52 -6.39
C THR A 106 -19.21 0.19 -7.26
N ARG A 107 -19.59 1.41 -6.86
CA ARG A 107 -20.62 2.21 -7.51
C ARG A 107 -20.37 3.70 -7.28
N PHE A 108 -20.71 4.51 -8.26
CA PHE A 108 -20.84 5.96 -8.11
C PHE A 108 -22.15 6.43 -8.77
N GLY A 109 -23.06 7.02 -8.00
CA GLY A 109 -24.40 7.32 -8.46
C GLY A 109 -25.12 6.04 -8.93
N ASN A 110 -25.54 6.02 -10.19
CA ASN A 110 -26.17 4.85 -10.80
C ASN A 110 -25.18 3.92 -11.50
N GLU A 111 -23.91 4.30 -11.58
CA GLU A 111 -22.92 3.59 -12.39
C GLU A 111 -22.15 2.55 -11.57
N LEU A 112 -22.13 1.31 -12.07
CA LEU A 112 -21.34 0.22 -11.50
C LEU A 112 -19.88 0.32 -11.95
N ILE A 113 -18.97 0.16 -11.00
CA ILE A 113 -17.52 0.08 -11.25
C ILE A 113 -17.16 -1.42 -11.32
N PRO A 114 -16.62 -1.92 -12.44
CA PRO A 114 -16.26 -3.33 -12.59
C PRO A 114 -14.93 -3.63 -11.89
N VAL A 115 -14.86 -3.44 -10.57
CA VAL A 115 -13.62 -3.45 -9.77
C VAL A 115 -12.82 -4.74 -9.97
N GLU A 116 -13.44 -5.91 -9.83
CA GLU A 116 -12.76 -7.20 -10.03
C GLU A 116 -12.05 -7.29 -11.39
N LYS A 117 -12.76 -6.94 -12.47
CA LYS A 117 -12.21 -6.97 -13.83
C LYS A 117 -11.03 -6.01 -13.99
N LEU A 118 -11.13 -4.82 -13.40
CA LEU A 118 -10.07 -3.82 -13.44
C LEU A 118 -8.84 -4.30 -12.66
N LEU A 119 -9.02 -4.76 -11.42
CA LEU A 119 -7.90 -5.24 -10.59
C LEU A 119 -7.19 -6.44 -11.21
N ILE A 120 -7.91 -7.41 -11.77
CA ILE A 120 -7.30 -8.55 -12.48
C ILE A 120 -6.51 -8.08 -13.70
N LYS A 121 -7.08 -7.17 -14.50
CA LYS A 121 -6.41 -6.60 -15.69
C LYS A 121 -5.10 -5.93 -15.29
N TRP A 122 -5.16 -4.99 -14.35
CA TRP A 122 -4.00 -4.22 -13.88
C TRP A 122 -2.96 -5.10 -13.21
N SER A 123 -3.38 -6.12 -12.45
CA SER A 123 -2.45 -7.08 -11.84
C SER A 123 -1.68 -7.89 -12.88
N LYS A 124 -2.33 -8.30 -13.98
CA LYS A 124 -1.64 -8.96 -15.10
C LYS A 124 -0.62 -8.03 -15.75
N GLU A 125 -0.98 -6.78 -16.01
CA GLU A 125 -0.08 -5.77 -16.59
C GLU A 125 1.14 -5.53 -15.69
N PHE A 126 0.91 -5.33 -14.38
CA PHE A 126 1.96 -5.15 -13.40
C PHE A 126 2.90 -6.36 -13.34
N LEU A 127 2.36 -7.57 -13.15
CA LEU A 127 3.18 -8.78 -13.01
C LEU A 127 3.94 -9.11 -14.30
N ALA A 128 3.36 -8.90 -15.48
CA ALA A 128 4.08 -9.03 -16.74
C ALA A 128 5.26 -8.05 -16.85
N SER A 129 5.11 -6.82 -16.32
CA SER A 129 6.18 -5.81 -16.32
C SER A 129 7.30 -6.13 -15.33
N LYS A 130 7.01 -6.83 -14.22
CA LYS A 130 7.98 -7.16 -13.17
C LYS A 130 8.61 -8.54 -13.32
N LEU A 131 7.93 -9.48 -13.96
CA LEU A 131 8.36 -10.87 -14.11
C LEU A 131 8.43 -11.22 -15.62
N PRO A 132 9.57 -10.98 -16.30
CA PRO A 132 9.65 -11.02 -17.77
C PRO A 132 9.29 -12.37 -18.42
N GLN A 133 9.38 -13.47 -17.68
CA GLN A 133 9.11 -14.82 -18.20
C GLN A 133 7.73 -15.36 -17.81
N ILE A 134 6.91 -14.58 -17.10
CA ILE A 134 5.62 -15.04 -16.63
C ILE A 134 4.60 -15.07 -17.78
N ASN A 135 3.88 -16.17 -17.90
CA ASN A 135 2.69 -16.26 -18.73
C ASN A 135 1.45 -15.91 -17.90
N VAL A 136 1.01 -14.66 -17.94
CA VAL A 136 -0.13 -14.16 -17.14
C VAL A 136 -1.47 -14.89 -17.32
N ASN A 137 -1.59 -15.74 -18.35
CA ASN A 137 -2.80 -16.53 -18.59
C ASN A 137 -2.70 -17.96 -18.05
N LYS A 138 -1.50 -18.44 -17.71
CA LYS A 138 -1.27 -19.82 -17.22
C LYS A 138 -0.65 -19.85 -15.83
N ASP A 139 0.22 -18.88 -15.55
CA ASP A 139 1.09 -18.87 -14.37
C ASP A 139 0.47 -18.12 -13.19
N LEU A 140 -0.70 -17.50 -13.38
CA LEU A 140 -1.39 -16.70 -12.39
C LEU A 140 -2.82 -17.20 -12.17
N GLU A 141 -3.18 -17.31 -10.89
CA GLU A 141 -4.54 -17.58 -10.44
C GLU A 141 -4.98 -16.41 -9.55
N PHE A 142 -6.17 -15.84 -9.78
CA PHE A 142 -6.63 -14.65 -9.04
C PHE A 142 -7.74 -15.04 -8.05
N HIS A 143 -7.56 -14.65 -6.79
CA HIS A 143 -8.56 -14.84 -5.73
C HIS A 143 -9.07 -13.47 -5.30
N TYR A 144 -10.30 -13.15 -5.69
CA TYR A 144 -10.91 -11.85 -5.39
C TYR A 144 -11.75 -11.92 -4.11
N ASN A 145 -11.37 -11.13 -3.10
CA ASN A 145 -12.11 -11.01 -1.84
C ASN A 145 -12.18 -9.55 -1.36
N LEU A 146 -12.82 -8.66 -2.13
CA LEU A 146 -13.14 -7.32 -1.65
C LEU A 146 -14.34 -7.34 -0.69
N SER A 147 -14.22 -6.57 0.39
CA SER A 147 -15.32 -6.35 1.33
C SER A 147 -15.79 -4.90 1.22
N ASN A 148 -17.07 -4.73 0.88
CA ASN A 148 -17.77 -3.45 1.01
C ASN A 148 -18.45 -3.30 2.37
N LYS A 149 -18.29 -4.28 3.27
CA LYS A 149 -18.85 -4.19 4.61
C LYS A 149 -18.15 -3.06 5.35
N SER A 150 -18.94 -2.21 6.00
CA SER A 150 -18.45 -1.19 6.92
C SER A 150 -17.48 -1.83 7.93
N SER A 151 -16.32 -1.18 8.13
CA SER A 151 -15.32 -1.50 9.17
C SER A 151 -15.97 -1.80 10.54
N PRO A 152 -15.28 -2.47 11.50
CA PRO A 152 -15.90 -2.90 12.75
C PRO A 152 -16.40 -1.68 13.52
N GLY A 153 -17.71 -1.54 13.54
CA GLY A 153 -18.39 -0.28 13.82
C GLY A 153 -19.70 -0.26 13.05
N LYS A 154 -20.50 -1.32 13.21
CA LYS A 154 -21.93 -1.27 12.88
C LYS A 154 -22.49 -0.14 13.73
N THR A 155 -22.74 1.03 13.12
CA THR A 155 -23.76 1.91 13.66
C THR A 155 -25.06 1.15 13.60
N ASP A 156 -25.78 1.12 14.71
CA ASP A 156 -27.09 0.50 14.77
C ASP A 156 -27.97 1.09 13.64
N LEU A 157 -28.82 0.27 13.03
CA LEU A 157 -29.55 0.63 11.81
C LEU A 157 -30.42 1.89 11.99
N GLN A 158 -30.72 2.25 13.24
CA GLN A 158 -31.45 3.47 13.60
C GLN A 158 -30.58 4.73 13.59
N GLU A 159 -29.28 4.66 13.92
CA GLU A 159 -28.33 5.79 13.90
C GLU A 159 -27.61 5.95 12.55
N ALA A 160 -27.67 4.94 11.68
CA ALA A 160 -27.15 5.01 10.30
C ALA A 160 -27.80 6.12 9.46
N SER A 161 -28.92 6.70 9.90
CA SER A 161 -29.58 7.83 9.25
C SER A 161 -28.84 9.16 9.38
N TYR A 162 -27.93 9.29 10.36
CA TYR A 162 -27.16 10.51 10.63
C TYR A 162 -25.65 10.35 10.43
N GLY A 163 -25.18 9.13 10.13
CA GLY A 163 -23.77 8.83 9.95
C GLY A 163 -23.25 9.19 8.57
N THR A 164 -22.16 9.96 8.51
CA THR A 164 -21.41 10.35 7.31
C THR A 164 -20.89 9.17 6.47
N ARG A 165 -20.94 7.95 7.03
CA ARG A 165 -20.38 6.72 6.46
C ARG A 165 -21.37 5.90 5.63
N LYS A 166 -22.65 6.29 5.56
CA LYS A 166 -23.72 5.49 4.94
C LYS A 166 -23.46 5.17 3.46
N TYR A 167 -22.83 6.09 2.74
CA TYR A 167 -22.54 5.96 1.30
C TYR A 167 -21.05 5.98 1.00
N TRP A 168 -20.19 5.62 1.97
CA TRP A 168 -18.74 5.76 1.81
C TRP A 168 -18.18 4.93 0.64
N PHE A 169 -18.62 3.69 0.49
CA PHE A 169 -18.21 2.80 -0.62
C PHE A 169 -19.20 2.78 -1.80
N GLU A 170 -20.32 3.50 -1.69
CA GLU A 170 -21.30 3.65 -2.79
C GLU A 170 -21.83 5.10 -2.82
N PRO A 171 -20.96 6.10 -3.01
CA PRO A 171 -21.35 7.50 -3.05
C PRO A 171 -22.31 7.76 -4.22
N ARG A 172 -23.35 8.57 -3.98
CA ARG A 172 -24.37 8.85 -5.01
C ARG A 172 -24.02 10.08 -5.85
N SER A 173 -23.23 10.98 -5.27
CA SER A 173 -22.68 12.17 -5.92
C SER A 173 -21.39 12.59 -5.19
N LEU A 174 -20.72 13.63 -5.70
CA LEU A 174 -19.56 14.23 -5.05
C LEU A 174 -19.87 14.79 -3.65
N ASP A 175 -21.14 15.09 -3.36
CA ASP A 175 -21.54 15.59 -2.04
C ASP A 175 -21.44 14.55 -0.93
N ASP A 176 -21.51 13.26 -1.27
CA ASP A 176 -21.35 12.15 -0.33
C ASP A 176 -19.86 11.92 0.02
N LEU A 177 -18.91 12.54 -0.71
CA LEU A 177 -17.47 12.45 -0.46
C LEU A 177 -17.01 13.57 0.48
N GLN A 178 -17.09 13.32 1.80
CA GLN A 178 -16.74 14.33 2.80
C GLN A 178 -15.27 14.73 2.75
N GLU A 179 -14.40 13.84 2.31
CA GLU A 179 -12.96 14.08 2.20
C GLU A 179 -12.62 15.19 1.22
N LEU A 180 -13.53 15.52 0.28
CA LEU A 180 -13.39 16.66 -0.61
C LEU A 180 -13.64 18.01 0.08
N LYS A 181 -14.40 18.01 1.18
CA LYS A 181 -14.79 19.20 1.95
C LYS A 181 -13.91 19.38 3.19
N HIS A 182 -13.63 18.28 3.87
CA HIS A 182 -12.85 18.24 5.11
C HIS A 182 -11.88 17.06 5.08
N LEU A 183 -10.59 17.37 5.03
CA LEU A 183 -9.54 16.37 5.18
C LEU A 183 -9.52 15.88 6.63
N VAL A 184 -9.89 14.63 6.82
CA VAL A 184 -9.83 13.93 8.11
C VAL A 184 -8.91 12.74 7.98
N SER A 185 -8.23 12.39 9.08
CA SER A 185 -7.47 11.14 9.12
C SER A 185 -8.44 9.96 9.00
N ASN A 186 -8.09 8.99 8.16
CA ASN A 186 -8.87 7.75 8.01
C ASN A 186 -8.67 6.79 9.20
N ASP A 187 -7.56 6.93 9.92
CA ASP A 187 -7.22 6.15 11.11
C ASP A 187 -6.30 6.95 12.06
N THR A 188 -6.06 6.43 13.26
CA THR A 188 -5.02 6.92 14.17
C THR A 188 -3.72 6.19 13.85
N SER A 189 -2.85 6.80 13.06
CA SER A 189 -1.60 6.19 12.58
C SER A 189 -0.40 7.13 12.79
N LEU A 190 0.80 6.56 12.87
CA LEU A 190 2.07 7.28 13.01
C LEU A 190 3.02 6.90 11.88
N GLY A 191 3.50 7.91 11.14
CA GLY A 191 4.61 7.75 10.20
C GLY A 191 5.94 8.11 10.87
N VAL A 192 6.99 7.35 10.56
CA VAL A 192 8.36 7.61 11.04
C VAL A 192 9.29 7.71 9.83
N GLY A 193 10.17 8.70 9.84
CA GLY A 193 11.20 8.88 8.83
C GLY A 193 12.46 9.46 9.47
N PHE A 194 13.61 9.22 8.84
CA PHE A 194 14.89 9.77 9.28
C PHE A 194 15.79 10.03 8.07
N ALA A 195 16.75 10.93 8.24
CA ALA A 195 17.80 11.22 7.28
C ALA A 195 19.00 11.84 8.03
N PRO A 196 20.24 11.68 7.53
CA PRO A 196 20.63 10.82 6.41
C PRO A 196 20.64 9.33 6.79
N LEU A 197 20.78 8.45 5.79
CA LEU A 197 21.06 7.02 6.00
C LEU A 197 22.49 6.81 6.55
N SER A 198 22.69 5.75 7.32
CA SER A 198 24.00 5.24 7.71
C SER A 198 24.80 4.72 6.50
N GLN A 199 26.09 4.42 6.71
CA GLN A 199 26.91 3.81 5.65
C GLN A 199 26.38 2.43 5.24
N LEU A 200 25.95 1.62 6.21
CA LEU A 200 25.40 0.28 5.93
C LEU A 200 24.01 0.38 5.28
N GLU A 201 23.14 1.26 5.76
CA GLU A 201 21.81 1.50 5.18
C GLU A 201 21.93 1.92 3.70
N LYS A 202 22.86 2.83 3.40
CA LYS A 202 23.14 3.27 2.03
C LYS A 202 23.70 2.14 1.17
N PHE A 203 24.67 1.37 1.68
CA PHE A 203 25.25 0.24 0.95
C PHE A 203 24.21 -0.83 0.60
N ILE A 204 23.36 -1.22 1.55
CA ILE A 204 22.30 -2.21 1.34
C ILE A 204 21.23 -1.69 0.36
N LEU A 205 20.94 -0.39 0.36
CA LEU A 205 20.04 0.22 -0.62
C LEU A 205 20.63 0.21 -2.03
N GLU A 206 21.93 0.46 -2.19
CA GLU A 206 22.60 0.59 -3.50
C GLU A 206 22.97 -0.74 -4.16
N ILE A 207 23.12 -1.83 -3.40
CA ILE A 207 23.47 -3.14 -3.95
C ILE A 207 22.29 -3.91 -4.55
N GLU A 208 21.06 -3.53 -4.19
CA GLU A 208 19.82 -4.09 -4.73
C GLU A 208 19.48 -3.51 -6.10
#